data_AF-A0A1V4QE64-F1
#
_entry.id   AF-A0A1V4QE64-F1
#
_cell.length_a   1.000
_cell.length_b   1.000
_cell.length_c   1.000
_cell.angle_alpha   90.00
_cell.angle_beta   90.00
_cell.angle_gamma   90.00
#
_symmetry.space_group_name_H-M   'P 1'
#
loop_
_entity.id
_entity.type
_entity.pdbx_description
1 polymer ?
#
loop_
_entity_poly.entity_id
_entity_poly.type
_entity_poly.pdbx_seq_one_letter_code
_entity_poly.pdbx_strand_id
1 'polypeptide(L)'
;MSLGVLNFSWSTTLRIATYNVLNFPEAMGVQRQFHLFSVLNYIKPDILVLQEVKDRQGFDIFRDSIIARMSSDFSSAPFYDGPDTDNGLFYCADKVEFLSVQYIPAGVRDIAEYRMRFRDSGYEFDVYSVHFKSSQGPENEAERQEQAIRLRRRIDSLPASRYFLVLGDFNIYYSDEPAYQVLLDTVEYRRCIKDPKGISGVWHENSNLAYLHTQSTRLNQLPDGGAGGGLDDRFDMILCSENFLSRSGLFLMIDSYTIFGNDGEHFDLAVNEGYNNTVPGEIADALYYASDHLPIYVEITDEPNQEVAEPVIKIVPNPLKNKGWIHLPWCEDFLSARVTMMNILGQRVFQRKTSNPDGIRITEDELAPGIYFVQVEILTKYVKYHYQTKLAVVE
;
A
#
# COMPACT_ATOMS: atom_id res chain seq x y z
N MET A 1 38.74 -0.34 29.19
CA MET A 1 37.55 -1.05 28.69
C MET A 1 36.51 0.02 28.41
N SER A 2 36.23 0.29 27.12
CA SER A 2 35.16 1.20 26.73
C SER A 2 33.86 0.41 26.74
N LEU A 3 32.94 0.76 27.64
CA LEU A 3 31.58 0.26 27.61
C LEU A 3 30.90 0.88 26.39
N GLY A 4 30.75 0.08 25.33
CA GLY A 4 29.94 0.46 24.18
C GLY A 4 28.49 0.63 24.64
N VAL A 5 27.96 1.84 24.46
CA VAL A 5 26.54 2.10 24.57
C VAL A 5 25.87 1.34 23.43
N LEU A 6 25.17 0.26 23.76
CA LEU A 6 24.21 -0.36 22.85
C LEU A 6 23.07 0.65 22.67
N ASN A 7 23.11 1.41 21.57
CA ASN A 7 21.93 2.13 21.11
C ASN A 7 20.93 1.08 20.63
N PHE A 8 19.95 0.77 21.47
CA PHE A 8 18.72 0.16 21.01
C PHE A 8 18.00 1.21 20.14
N SER A 9 17.98 1.05 18.82
CA SER A 9 16.97 1.74 18.03
C SER A 9 15.69 0.93 18.17
N TRP A 10 14.72 1.46 18.91
CA TRP A 10 13.35 1.00 18.75
C TRP A 10 12.94 1.47 17.36
N SER A 11 12.57 0.57 16.46
CA SER A 11 11.91 1.07 15.26
C SER A 11 10.51 1.51 15.59
N THR A 12 10.16 2.63 15.00
CA THR A 12 8.81 3.14 15.05
C THR A 12 8.11 2.74 13.76
N THR A 13 6.93 2.15 13.91
CA THR A 13 6.00 1.98 12.80
C THR A 13 5.17 3.26 12.66
N LEU A 14 4.97 3.72 11.42
CA LEU A 14 4.01 4.77 11.09
C LEU A 14 2.74 4.17 10.50
N ARG A 15 1.60 4.38 11.17
CA ARG A 15 0.29 4.05 10.61
C ARG A 15 -0.23 5.22 9.78
N ILE A 16 -0.48 4.99 8.50
CA ILE A 16 -0.95 6.01 7.55
C ILE A 16 -2.38 5.63 7.13
N ALA A 17 -3.34 6.46 7.52
CA ALA A 17 -4.75 6.27 7.20
C ALA A 17 -5.25 7.33 6.21
N THR A 18 -6.19 6.93 5.35
CA THR A 18 -6.97 7.86 4.53
C THR A 18 -8.46 7.70 4.80
N TYR A 19 -9.21 8.80 4.76
CA TYR A 19 -10.64 8.79 5.02
C TYR A 19 -11.37 9.92 4.28
N ASN A 20 -12.29 9.59 3.37
CA ASN A 20 -13.29 10.55 2.88
C ASN A 20 -14.29 10.88 4.01
N VAL A 21 -14.33 12.14 4.44
CA VAL A 21 -15.12 12.59 5.59
C VAL A 21 -16.46 13.22 5.23
N LEU A 22 -16.93 13.04 3.98
CA LEU A 22 -18.23 13.46 3.48
C LEU A 22 -18.51 14.95 3.71
N ASN A 23 -18.05 15.81 2.81
CA ASN A 23 -18.26 17.25 2.80
C ASN A 23 -18.15 17.95 4.18
N PHE A 24 -17.14 17.62 5.01
CA PHE A 24 -17.01 18.19 6.35
C PHE A 24 -16.64 19.69 6.30
N PRO A 25 -17.32 20.60 7.04
CA PRO A 25 -18.24 20.37 8.15
C PRO A 25 -19.71 20.45 7.74
N GLU A 26 -19.99 20.65 6.44
CA GLU A 26 -21.32 20.48 5.84
C GLU A 26 -21.75 19.00 5.92
N ALA A 27 -22.87 18.63 5.29
CA ALA A 27 -23.42 17.28 5.38
C ALA A 27 -23.53 16.82 6.85
N MET A 28 -24.08 17.69 7.70
CA MET A 28 -24.18 17.47 9.15
C MET A 28 -22.83 17.11 9.84
N GLY A 29 -21.70 17.55 9.29
CA GLY A 29 -20.36 17.18 9.77
C GLY A 29 -20.13 17.53 11.23
N VAL A 30 -20.69 18.64 11.71
CA VAL A 30 -20.64 19.02 13.13
C VAL A 30 -21.28 17.96 14.03
N GLN A 31 -22.40 17.36 13.61
CA GLN A 31 -23.08 16.29 14.33
C GLN A 31 -22.31 14.96 14.24
N ARG A 32 -21.56 14.74 13.15
CA ARG A 32 -20.75 13.53 12.93
C ARG A 32 -19.41 13.51 13.67
N GLN A 33 -18.98 14.63 14.27
CA GLN A 33 -17.68 14.77 14.95
C GLN A 33 -17.40 13.67 15.99
N PHE A 34 -18.40 13.27 16.78
CA PHE A 34 -18.22 12.22 17.80
C PHE A 34 -17.95 10.85 17.17
N HIS A 35 -18.64 10.54 16.06
CA HIS A 35 -18.46 9.29 15.33
C HIS A 35 -17.10 9.25 14.64
N LEU A 36 -16.73 10.32 13.92
CA LEU A 36 -15.40 10.48 13.33
C LEU A 36 -14.28 10.36 14.37
N PHE A 37 -14.43 11.00 15.54
CA PHE A 37 -13.49 10.85 16.65
C PHE A 37 -13.41 9.41 17.15
N SER A 38 -14.55 8.73 17.35
CA SER A 38 -14.57 7.36 17.86
C SER A 38 -13.84 6.39 16.92
N VAL A 39 -14.08 6.51 15.61
CA VAL A 39 -13.39 5.74 14.58
C VAL A 39 -11.89 6.02 14.58
N LEU A 40 -11.49 7.28 14.50
CA LEU A 40 -10.07 7.65 14.40
C LEU A 40 -9.28 7.37 15.69
N ASN A 41 -9.91 7.53 16.86
CA ASN A 41 -9.31 7.18 18.14
C ASN A 41 -9.15 5.67 18.34
N TYR A 42 -9.94 4.86 17.63
CA TYR A 42 -9.74 3.41 17.57
C TYR A 42 -8.59 3.05 16.63
N ILE A 43 -8.55 3.65 15.43
CA ILE A 43 -7.51 3.40 14.43
C ILE A 43 -6.15 3.92 14.88
N LYS A 44 -6.09 5.05 15.60
CA LYS A 44 -4.85 5.71 16.03
C LYS A 44 -3.83 5.88 14.89
N PRO A 45 -4.19 6.58 13.80
CA PRO A 45 -3.23 6.89 12.75
C PRO A 45 -2.09 7.75 13.28
N ASP A 46 -0.91 7.66 12.67
CA ASP A 46 0.18 8.63 12.85
C ASP A 46 0.16 9.70 11.76
N ILE A 47 -0.37 9.36 10.57
CA ILE A 47 -0.70 10.29 9.51
C ILE A 47 -2.14 10.02 9.09
N LEU A 48 -2.98 11.05 9.10
CA LEU A 48 -4.34 11.00 8.62
C LEU A 48 -4.49 11.92 7.42
N VAL A 49 -4.92 11.36 6.31
CA VAL A 49 -5.21 12.08 5.07
C VAL A 49 -6.70 12.07 4.81
N LEU A 50 -7.28 13.24 4.56
CA LEU A 50 -8.71 13.44 4.43
C LEU A 50 -9.07 13.85 3.01
N GLN A 51 -10.20 13.34 2.53
CA GLN A 51 -10.91 13.86 1.36
C GLN A 51 -12.22 14.49 1.83
N GLU A 52 -12.79 15.36 1.00
CA GLU A 52 -14.04 16.08 1.27
C GLU A 52 -14.03 17.01 2.48
N VAL A 53 -12.92 17.72 2.70
CA VAL A 53 -12.94 18.89 3.59
C VAL A 53 -13.41 20.09 2.76
N LYS A 54 -14.50 20.76 3.18
CA LYS A 54 -15.16 21.79 2.37
C LYS A 54 -14.35 23.06 2.18
N ASP A 55 -13.69 23.51 3.25
CA ASP A 55 -13.00 24.79 3.27
C ASP A 55 -12.05 24.88 4.48
N ARG A 56 -11.38 26.02 4.60
CA ARG A 56 -10.47 26.30 5.72
C ARG A 56 -11.16 26.17 7.09
N GLN A 57 -12.41 26.62 7.21
CA GLN A 57 -13.16 26.56 8.45
C GLN A 57 -13.47 25.12 8.86
N GLY A 58 -13.86 24.27 7.90
CA GLY A 58 -14.01 22.83 8.06
C GLY A 58 -12.74 22.18 8.58
N PHE A 59 -11.60 22.48 7.97
CA PHE A 59 -10.32 21.95 8.41
C PHE A 59 -9.96 22.38 9.85
N ASP A 60 -10.23 23.63 10.22
CA ASP A 60 -10.03 24.13 11.60
C ASP A 60 -10.95 23.42 12.60
N ILE A 61 -12.24 23.27 12.27
CA ILE A 61 -13.20 22.56 13.13
C ILE A 61 -12.78 21.10 13.29
N PHE A 62 -12.36 20.42 12.23
CA PHE A 62 -11.90 19.03 12.31
C PHE A 62 -10.68 18.90 13.23
N ARG A 63 -9.69 19.80 13.06
CA ARG A 63 -8.51 19.85 13.93
C ARG A 63 -8.91 19.99 15.40
N ASP A 64 -9.75 20.97 15.71
CA ASP A 64 -10.02 21.38 17.09
C ASP A 64 -11.01 20.44 17.79
N SER A 65 -11.96 19.86 17.05
CA SER A 65 -13.03 19.00 17.61
C SER A 65 -12.74 17.50 17.59
N ILE A 66 -11.76 17.05 16.80
CA ILE A 66 -11.42 15.63 16.63
C ILE A 66 -9.94 15.40 16.92
N ILE A 67 -9.03 16.00 16.15
CA ILE A 67 -7.60 15.71 16.23
C ILE A 67 -7.02 16.13 17.59
N ALA A 68 -7.34 17.33 18.07
CA ALA A 68 -6.88 17.84 19.36
C ALA A 68 -7.36 17.00 20.56
N ARG A 69 -8.41 16.19 20.39
CA ARG A 69 -8.90 15.25 21.42
C ARG A 69 -8.18 13.92 21.38
N MET A 70 -7.58 13.54 20.24
CA MET A 70 -6.83 12.30 20.11
C MET A 70 -5.44 12.43 20.73
N SER A 71 -4.70 13.49 20.38
CA SER A 71 -3.42 13.82 21.01
C SER A 71 -3.03 15.27 20.72
N SER A 72 -2.32 15.89 21.68
CA SER A 72 -1.66 17.19 21.51
C SER A 72 -0.44 17.14 20.59
N ASP A 73 0.06 15.95 20.27
CA ASP A 73 1.29 15.76 19.49
C ASP A 73 1.02 15.88 17.99
N PHE A 74 -0.24 16.03 17.59
CA PHE A 74 -0.60 16.24 16.19
C PHE A 74 -0.34 17.67 15.73
N SER A 75 0.14 17.76 14.50
CA SER A 75 0.22 18.98 13.71
C SER A 75 -0.52 18.76 12.39
N SER A 76 -0.67 19.83 11.61
CA SER A 76 -1.35 19.81 10.30
C SER A 76 -0.43 20.34 9.20
N ALA A 77 -0.56 19.79 8.00
CA ALA A 77 -0.03 20.44 6.81
C ALA A 77 -0.80 21.76 6.54
N PRO A 78 -0.20 22.73 5.82
CA PRO A 78 -0.92 23.91 5.35
C PRO A 78 -2.13 23.49 4.49
N PHE A 79 -3.30 23.97 4.86
CA PHE A 79 -4.53 23.75 4.11
C PHE A 79 -4.61 24.69 2.90
N TYR A 80 -5.13 24.17 1.80
CA TYR A 80 -5.40 24.91 0.57
C TYR A 80 -6.87 24.75 0.24
N ASP A 81 -7.53 25.87 0.01
CA ASP A 81 -8.93 25.97 -0.34
C ASP A 81 -9.02 25.98 -1.87
N GLY A 82 -9.42 24.84 -2.43
CA GLY A 82 -9.42 24.55 -3.85
C GLY A 82 -10.77 24.88 -4.51
N PRO A 83 -11.06 24.28 -5.68
CA PRO A 83 -12.25 24.64 -6.45
C PRO A 83 -13.57 24.06 -5.91
N ASP A 84 -13.55 23.00 -5.11
CA ASP A 84 -14.75 22.27 -4.65
C ASP A 84 -14.61 21.71 -3.23
N THR A 85 -13.90 20.58 -3.12
CA THR A 85 -13.63 19.92 -1.85
C THR A 85 -12.17 19.52 -1.82
N ASP A 86 -11.59 19.61 -0.64
CA ASP A 86 -10.15 19.67 -0.48
C ASP A 86 -9.60 18.54 0.36
N ASN A 87 -8.27 18.42 0.26
CA ASN A 87 -7.48 17.46 0.99
C ASN A 87 -7.01 18.07 2.32
N GLY A 88 -7.13 17.28 3.38
CA GLY A 88 -6.57 17.60 4.69
C GLY A 88 -5.46 16.63 5.05
N LEU A 89 -4.40 17.08 5.74
CA LEU A 89 -3.42 16.17 6.33
C LEU A 89 -3.08 16.58 7.75
N PHE A 90 -3.23 15.63 8.67
CA PHE A 90 -2.78 15.69 10.05
C PHE A 90 -1.70 14.63 10.29
N TYR A 91 -0.71 14.94 11.12
CA TYR A 91 0.38 14.02 11.42
C TYR A 91 0.87 14.17 12.87
N CYS A 92 1.30 13.06 13.47
CA CYS A 92 1.97 13.03 14.76
C CYS A 92 3.37 13.65 14.62
N ALA A 93 3.55 14.84 15.18
CA ALA A 93 4.76 15.65 15.05
C ALA A 93 5.97 15.03 15.78
N ASP A 94 5.77 14.10 16.71
CA ASP A 94 6.84 13.35 17.36
C ASP A 94 7.46 12.30 16.44
N LYS A 95 6.68 11.78 15.49
CA LYS A 95 7.12 10.73 14.57
C LYS A 95 7.45 11.26 13.18
N VAL A 96 6.80 12.34 12.75
CA VAL A 96 6.86 12.82 11.36
C VAL A 96 7.18 14.31 11.32
N GLU A 97 8.03 14.68 10.37
CA GLU A 97 8.31 16.06 9.99
C GLU A 97 7.63 16.37 8.65
N PHE A 98 6.82 17.41 8.61
CA PHE A 98 6.28 17.95 7.36
C PHE A 98 7.35 18.82 6.66
N LEU A 99 7.55 18.62 5.36
CA LEU A 99 8.55 19.34 4.58
C LEU A 99 7.94 20.34 3.59
N SER A 100 6.95 19.92 2.81
CA SER A 100 6.29 20.79 1.83
C SER A 100 4.96 20.22 1.36
N VAL A 101 4.10 21.09 0.83
CA VAL A 101 2.89 20.70 0.09
C VAL A 101 2.88 21.35 -1.29
N GLN A 102 2.41 20.62 -2.30
CA GLN A 102 2.11 21.11 -3.63
C GLN A 102 0.75 20.58 -4.08
N TYR A 103 0.08 21.30 -4.98
CA TYR A 103 -1.22 20.90 -5.51
C TYR A 103 -1.13 20.75 -7.02
N ILE A 104 -1.61 19.62 -7.53
CA ILE A 104 -1.65 19.29 -8.95
C ILE A 104 -3.10 19.56 -9.42
N PRO A 105 -3.33 20.56 -10.29
CA PRO A 105 -4.66 20.85 -10.77
C PRO A 105 -5.27 19.65 -11.50
N ALA A 106 -6.42 19.15 -11.05
CA ALA A 106 -7.02 17.91 -11.55
C ALA A 106 -8.54 18.03 -11.76
N GLY A 107 -8.98 19.14 -12.37
CA GLY A 107 -10.39 19.42 -12.61
C GLY A 107 -10.93 20.31 -11.50
N VAL A 108 -11.99 19.87 -10.82
CA VAL A 108 -12.58 20.59 -9.67
C VAL A 108 -11.97 20.19 -8.33
N ARG A 109 -11.21 19.10 -8.27
CA ARG A 109 -10.55 18.60 -7.06
C ARG A 109 -9.07 18.44 -7.34
N ASP A 110 -8.25 19.25 -6.69
CA ASP A 110 -6.80 19.20 -6.86
C ASP A 110 -6.21 18.00 -6.12
N ILE A 111 -5.14 17.41 -6.66
CA ILE A 111 -4.40 16.33 -5.99
C ILE A 111 -3.32 16.97 -5.12
N ALA A 112 -3.32 16.67 -3.83
CA ALA A 112 -2.31 17.19 -2.91
C ALA A 112 -1.09 16.26 -2.88
N GLU A 113 0.11 16.83 -2.99
CA GLU A 113 1.41 16.17 -2.77
C GLU A 113 2.01 16.70 -1.48
N TYR A 114 2.00 15.89 -0.42
CA TYR A 114 2.65 16.21 0.84
C TYR A 114 3.99 15.49 0.92
N ARG A 115 5.08 16.24 1.07
CA ARG A 115 6.40 15.68 1.34
C ARG A 115 6.63 15.62 2.85
N MET A 116 6.93 14.42 3.32
CA MET A 116 7.10 14.10 4.74
C MET A 116 8.48 13.48 4.97
N ARG A 117 8.97 13.56 6.20
CA ARG A 117 10.17 12.85 6.66
C ARG A 117 9.84 12.07 7.92
N PHE A 118 10.15 10.78 7.90
CA PHE A 118 10.09 9.96 9.10
C PHE A 118 11.26 10.34 10.01
N ARG A 119 10.98 10.81 11.23
CA ARG A 119 12.00 11.43 12.09
C ARG A 119 13.10 10.47 12.52
N ASP A 120 12.75 9.22 12.82
CA ASP A 120 13.70 8.27 13.41
C ASP A 120 14.82 7.89 12.42
N SER A 121 14.45 7.55 11.18
CA SER A 121 15.42 7.21 10.12
C SER A 121 15.86 8.39 9.25
N GLY A 122 15.09 9.47 9.20
CA GLY A 122 15.30 10.60 8.29
C GLY A 122 14.90 10.32 6.84
N TYR A 123 14.27 9.17 6.54
CA TYR A 123 13.78 8.89 5.18
C TYR A 123 12.64 9.83 4.79
N GLU A 124 12.70 10.32 3.56
CA GLU A 124 11.64 11.14 2.98
C GLU A 124 10.71 10.31 2.10
N PHE A 125 9.42 10.60 2.18
CA PHE A 125 8.40 10.02 1.34
C PHE A 125 7.34 11.07 0.98
N ASP A 126 6.72 10.89 -0.18
CA ASP A 126 5.64 11.75 -0.66
C ASP A 126 4.28 11.03 -0.45
N VAL A 127 3.26 11.77 -0.02
CA VAL A 127 1.89 11.27 0.11
C VAL A 127 1.02 12.06 -0.86
N TYR A 128 0.46 11.36 -1.84
CA TYR A 128 -0.48 11.91 -2.81
C TYR A 128 -1.90 11.62 -2.35
N SER A 129 -2.68 12.65 -2.05
CA SER A 129 -4.10 12.54 -1.73
C SER A 129 -4.95 12.78 -2.98
N VAL A 130 -5.75 11.79 -3.36
CA VAL A 130 -6.65 11.86 -4.52
C VAL A 130 -8.11 11.87 -4.08
N HIS A 131 -8.92 12.64 -4.80
CA HIS A 131 -10.37 12.53 -4.81
C HIS A 131 -10.85 12.66 -6.25
N PHE A 132 -10.88 11.53 -6.96
CA PHE A 132 -11.17 11.50 -8.39
C PHE A 132 -12.65 11.74 -8.70
N LYS A 133 -12.95 11.94 -9.98
CA LYS A 133 -14.29 12.22 -10.48
C LYS A 133 -15.24 11.07 -10.13
N SER A 134 -16.31 11.38 -9.39
CA SER A 134 -17.35 10.42 -9.01
C SER A 134 -18.35 10.12 -10.13
N SER A 135 -19.23 9.15 -9.86
CA SER A 135 -20.27 8.61 -10.74
C SER A 135 -19.77 7.68 -11.86
N GLN A 136 -20.64 6.76 -12.28
CA GLN A 136 -20.41 5.83 -13.39
C GLN A 136 -20.56 6.48 -14.76
N GLY A 137 -20.06 5.80 -15.79
CA GLY A 137 -20.29 6.14 -17.19
C GLY A 137 -19.06 6.73 -17.87
N PRO A 138 -19.01 6.65 -19.20
CA PRO A 138 -17.78 6.85 -19.98
C PRO A 138 -17.20 8.26 -19.87
N GLU A 139 -18.05 9.29 -19.68
CA GLU A 139 -17.59 10.67 -19.48
C GLU A 139 -16.84 10.82 -18.15
N ASN A 140 -17.38 10.24 -17.08
CA ASN A 140 -16.77 10.28 -15.75
C ASN A 140 -15.48 9.43 -15.72
N GLU A 141 -15.48 8.26 -16.37
CA GLU A 141 -14.27 7.42 -16.54
C GLU A 141 -13.16 8.15 -17.29
N ALA A 142 -13.49 8.92 -18.33
CA ALA A 142 -12.53 9.73 -19.09
C ALA A 142 -11.96 10.88 -18.24
N GLU A 143 -12.78 11.52 -17.41
CA GLU A 143 -12.30 12.52 -16.45
C GLU A 143 -11.34 11.91 -15.43
N ARG A 144 -11.67 10.75 -14.84
CA ARG A 144 -10.76 10.02 -13.95
C ARG A 144 -9.45 9.63 -14.64
N GLN A 145 -9.52 9.24 -15.92
CA GLN A 145 -8.32 8.94 -16.71
C GLN A 145 -7.42 10.16 -16.84
N GLU A 146 -7.96 11.33 -17.17
CA GLU A 146 -7.18 12.57 -17.27
C GLU A 146 -6.56 12.95 -15.91
N GLN A 147 -7.30 12.78 -14.81
CA GLN A 147 -6.77 12.99 -13.46
C GLN A 147 -5.60 12.04 -13.15
N ALA A 148 -5.73 10.75 -13.50
CA ALA A 148 -4.66 9.77 -13.37
C ALA A 148 -3.43 10.14 -14.21
N ILE A 149 -3.61 10.61 -15.45
CA ILE A 149 -2.52 11.04 -16.33
C ILE A 149 -1.75 12.21 -15.70
N ARG A 150 -2.45 13.20 -15.11
CA ARG A 150 -1.80 14.34 -14.44
C ARG A 150 -0.95 13.90 -13.25
N LEU A 151 -1.49 13.01 -12.43
CA LEU A 151 -0.74 12.41 -11.32
C LEU A 151 0.49 11.65 -11.83
N ARG A 152 0.33 10.80 -12.85
CA ARG A 152 1.43 10.00 -13.41
C ARG A 152 2.53 10.87 -13.99
N ARG A 153 2.21 11.95 -14.70
CA ARG A 153 3.21 12.93 -15.18
C ARG A 153 4.00 13.56 -14.04
N ARG A 154 3.33 13.88 -12.92
CA ARG A 154 4.03 14.41 -11.74
C ARG A 154 4.94 13.36 -11.12
N ILE A 155 4.44 12.15 -10.87
CA ILE A 155 5.22 11.06 -10.28
C ILE A 155 6.42 10.71 -11.17
N ASP A 156 6.27 10.66 -12.49
CA ASP A 156 7.34 10.32 -13.42
C ASP A 156 8.48 11.36 -13.46
N SER A 157 8.21 12.59 -13.02
CA SER A 157 9.23 13.63 -12.85
C SER A 157 10.15 13.42 -11.64
N LEU A 158 9.80 12.49 -10.73
CA LEU A 158 10.55 12.23 -9.51
C LEU A 158 11.78 11.33 -9.74
N PRO A 159 12.79 11.38 -8.85
CA PRO A 159 13.89 10.40 -8.84
C PRO A 159 13.39 8.96 -8.67
N ALA A 160 14.11 7.99 -9.23
CA ALA A 160 13.75 6.56 -9.17
C ALA A 160 13.68 6.03 -7.73
N SER A 161 14.47 6.60 -6.83
CA SER A 161 14.56 6.21 -5.43
C SER A 161 13.50 6.85 -4.53
N ARG A 162 12.53 7.61 -5.08
CA ARG A 162 11.53 8.30 -4.27
C ARG A 162 10.51 7.30 -3.72
N TYR A 163 10.30 7.32 -2.41
CA TYR A 163 9.17 6.65 -1.76
C TYR A 163 7.93 7.51 -1.92
N PHE A 164 6.82 6.91 -2.34
CA PHE A 164 5.54 7.60 -2.34
C PHE A 164 4.36 6.66 -2.13
N LEU A 165 3.30 7.19 -1.51
CA LEU A 165 1.98 6.60 -1.45
C LEU A 165 1.01 7.43 -2.28
N VAL A 166 0.08 6.78 -2.96
CA VAL A 166 -1.08 7.44 -3.58
C VAL A 166 -2.31 6.87 -2.91
N LEU A 167 -3.07 7.71 -2.22
CA LEU A 167 -4.17 7.28 -1.38
C LEU A 167 -5.36 8.24 -1.45
N GLY A 168 -6.52 7.75 -1.05
CA GLY A 168 -7.76 8.52 -1.02
C GLY A 168 -8.87 7.82 -1.78
N ASP A 169 -9.85 8.60 -2.20
CA ASP A 169 -11.04 8.15 -2.92
C ASP A 169 -10.80 8.24 -4.44
N PHE A 170 -10.66 7.09 -5.07
CA PHE A 170 -10.40 6.99 -6.51
C PHE A 170 -11.69 6.95 -7.34
N ASN A 171 -12.86 6.66 -6.77
CA ASN A 171 -14.12 6.47 -7.50
C ASN A 171 -14.00 5.51 -8.72
N ILE A 172 -13.08 4.53 -8.67
CA ILE A 172 -12.85 3.56 -9.74
C ILE A 172 -13.63 2.28 -9.43
N TYR A 173 -14.38 1.77 -10.41
CA TYR A 173 -15.31 0.66 -10.21
C TYR A 173 -14.70 -0.72 -10.52
N TYR A 174 -13.68 -0.77 -11.37
CA TYR A 174 -13.08 -2.01 -11.84
C TYR A 174 -11.63 -1.83 -12.30
N SER A 175 -10.84 -2.91 -12.26
CA SER A 175 -9.42 -2.85 -12.59
C SER A 175 -9.15 -2.50 -14.05
N ASP A 176 -10.06 -2.80 -14.99
CA ASP A 176 -9.86 -2.50 -16.41
C ASP A 176 -10.25 -1.06 -16.78
N GLU A 177 -10.66 -0.24 -15.81
CA GLU A 177 -11.02 1.15 -16.04
C GLU A 177 -9.79 1.95 -16.49
N PRO A 178 -9.91 2.85 -17.50
CA PRO A 178 -8.76 3.55 -18.06
C PRO A 178 -7.89 4.29 -17.02
N ALA A 179 -8.50 4.87 -15.98
CA ALA A 179 -7.77 5.54 -14.91
C ALA A 179 -6.86 4.58 -14.13
N TYR A 180 -7.35 3.38 -13.78
CA TYR A 180 -6.56 2.38 -13.06
C TYR A 180 -5.42 1.84 -13.91
N GLN A 181 -5.68 1.60 -15.19
CA GLN A 181 -4.67 1.16 -16.14
C GLN A 181 -3.55 2.20 -16.28
N VAL A 182 -3.88 3.49 -16.39
CA VAL A 182 -2.90 4.59 -16.40
C VAL A 182 -2.06 4.60 -15.11
N LEU A 183 -2.69 4.40 -13.94
CA LEU A 183 -1.99 4.41 -12.67
C LEU A 183 -0.91 3.32 -12.61
N LEU A 184 -1.23 2.11 -13.07
CA LEU A 184 -0.34 0.95 -12.97
C LEU A 184 0.54 0.71 -14.21
N ASP A 185 0.41 1.53 -15.26
CA ASP A 185 1.19 1.40 -16.48
C ASP A 185 2.70 1.57 -16.20
N THR A 186 3.47 0.56 -16.56
CA THR A 186 4.95 0.51 -16.46
C THR A 186 5.66 0.59 -17.82
N VAL A 187 4.90 0.66 -18.92
CA VAL A 187 5.41 0.79 -20.29
C VAL A 187 5.56 2.26 -20.66
N GLU A 188 4.51 3.06 -20.45
CA GLU A 188 4.53 4.50 -20.75
C GLU A 188 5.26 5.30 -19.67
N TYR A 189 5.12 4.90 -18.42
CA TYR A 189 5.65 5.61 -17.26
C TYR A 189 6.74 4.81 -16.55
N ARG A 190 7.83 5.48 -16.19
CA ARG A 190 9.05 4.84 -15.66
C ARG A 190 9.00 4.59 -14.16
N ARG A 191 8.20 5.35 -13.42
CA ARG A 191 8.02 5.15 -11.97
C ARG A 191 6.86 4.21 -11.73
N CYS A 192 7.14 3.00 -11.28
CA CYS A 192 6.09 2.02 -11.02
C CYS A 192 5.23 2.41 -9.82
N ILE A 193 3.91 2.43 -10.01
CA ILE A 193 2.92 2.40 -8.93
C ILE A 193 2.44 0.95 -8.80
N LYS A 194 2.24 0.49 -7.56
CA LYS A 194 1.78 -0.85 -7.22
C LYS A 194 0.56 -0.75 -6.32
N ASP A 195 -0.46 -1.54 -6.62
CA ASP A 195 -1.53 -1.85 -5.67
C ASP A 195 -1.06 -3.00 -4.77
N PRO A 196 -0.88 -2.79 -3.45
CA PRO A 196 -0.49 -3.85 -2.53
C PRO A 196 -1.48 -5.02 -2.46
N LYS A 197 -2.78 -4.79 -2.72
CA LYS A 197 -3.78 -5.87 -2.80
C LYS A 197 -3.75 -6.55 -4.17
N GLY A 198 -3.47 -5.80 -5.24
CA GLY A 198 -3.21 -6.34 -6.58
C GLY A 198 -4.37 -7.14 -7.19
N ILE A 199 -5.61 -6.88 -6.79
CA ILE A 199 -6.78 -7.65 -7.20
C ILE A 199 -7.39 -7.07 -8.48
N SER A 200 -7.36 -7.85 -9.57
CA SER A 200 -8.08 -7.53 -10.81
C SER A 200 -9.54 -7.99 -10.76
N GLY A 201 -10.43 -7.28 -11.45
CA GLY A 201 -11.83 -7.63 -11.58
C GLY A 201 -12.76 -6.42 -11.55
N VAL A 202 -14.06 -6.70 -11.51
CA VAL A 202 -15.11 -5.71 -11.25
C VAL A 202 -15.35 -5.70 -9.75
N TRP A 203 -15.04 -4.59 -9.09
CA TRP A 203 -15.21 -4.46 -7.64
C TRP A 203 -16.64 -4.10 -7.28
N HIS A 204 -17.27 -3.26 -8.09
CA HIS A 204 -18.66 -2.86 -7.96
C HIS A 204 -19.65 -4.03 -7.91
N GLU A 205 -20.57 -4.00 -6.95
CA GLU A 205 -21.68 -4.96 -6.79
C GLU A 205 -21.21 -6.44 -6.87
N ASN A 206 -20.01 -6.73 -6.35
CA ASN A 206 -19.42 -8.06 -6.44
C ASN A 206 -19.16 -8.69 -5.08
N SER A 207 -20.11 -9.52 -4.63
CA SER A 207 -19.99 -10.29 -3.38
C SER A 207 -18.70 -11.12 -3.25
N ASN A 208 -18.10 -11.61 -4.35
CA ASN A 208 -16.83 -12.35 -4.26
C ASN A 208 -15.64 -11.48 -3.86
N LEU A 209 -15.78 -10.16 -4.00
CA LEU A 209 -14.78 -9.15 -3.67
C LEU A 209 -15.25 -8.26 -2.51
N ALA A 210 -16.28 -8.68 -1.76
CA ALA A 210 -16.85 -7.93 -0.63
C ALA A 210 -15.81 -7.49 0.41
N TYR A 211 -14.78 -8.31 0.64
CA TYR A 211 -13.64 -8.01 1.52
C TYR A 211 -12.77 -6.83 1.05
N LEU A 212 -13.02 -6.27 -0.14
CA LEU A 212 -12.37 -5.08 -0.67
C LEU A 212 -13.24 -3.82 -0.60
N HIS A 213 -14.53 -3.93 -0.29
CA HIS A 213 -15.44 -2.79 -0.36
C HIS A 213 -15.17 -1.75 0.73
N THR A 214 -15.26 -0.48 0.37
CA THR A 214 -15.01 0.69 1.20
C THR A 214 -16.19 1.66 1.20
N GLN A 215 -17.13 1.53 0.27
CA GLN A 215 -18.39 2.29 0.21
C GLN A 215 -19.52 1.35 -0.23
N SER A 216 -20.79 1.54 0.18
CA SER A 216 -21.24 2.47 1.22
C SER A 216 -21.39 1.82 2.60
N THR A 217 -20.97 2.51 3.66
CA THR A 217 -21.19 2.06 5.05
C THR A 217 -22.67 1.91 5.42
N ARG A 218 -23.58 2.43 4.60
CA ARG A 218 -25.01 2.54 4.89
C ARG A 218 -25.86 1.98 3.75
N LEU A 219 -26.87 1.20 4.14
CA LEU A 219 -27.89 0.72 3.21
C LEU A 219 -28.81 1.86 2.74
N ASN A 220 -29.26 2.69 3.68
CA ASN A 220 -30.17 3.81 3.39
C ASN A 220 -29.42 5.15 3.43
N GLN A 221 -29.81 6.07 2.54
CA GLN A 221 -29.32 7.44 2.58
C GLN A 221 -29.78 8.13 3.88
N LEU A 222 -28.84 8.81 4.55
CA LEU A 222 -29.11 9.61 5.74
C LEU A 222 -29.33 11.08 5.37
N PRO A 223 -29.85 11.92 6.30
CA PRO A 223 -30.06 13.36 6.03
C PRO A 223 -28.79 14.17 5.77
N ASP A 224 -27.60 13.59 5.99
CA ASP A 224 -26.30 14.18 5.65
C ASP A 224 -26.00 14.15 4.14
N GLY A 225 -26.77 13.38 3.36
CA GLY A 225 -26.71 13.36 1.90
C GLY A 225 -25.70 12.40 1.28
N GLY A 226 -24.93 11.63 2.05
CA GLY A 226 -24.00 10.67 1.46
C GLY A 226 -24.68 9.41 0.91
N ALA A 227 -23.92 8.62 0.15
CA ALA A 227 -24.42 7.49 -0.62
C ALA A 227 -25.02 6.40 0.28
N GLY A 228 -26.13 5.79 -0.18
CA GLY A 228 -26.67 4.53 0.37
C GLY A 228 -26.20 3.33 -0.46
N GLY A 229 -26.88 2.19 -0.36
CA GLY A 229 -26.62 1.00 -1.19
C GLY A 229 -26.02 -0.19 -0.42
N GLY A 230 -25.31 0.08 0.68
CA GLY A 230 -24.54 -0.94 1.41
C GLY A 230 -23.13 -1.11 0.84
N LEU A 231 -22.30 -1.96 1.45
CA LEU A 231 -20.88 -2.10 1.07
C LEU A 231 -20.74 -2.90 -0.23
N ASP A 232 -20.54 -2.22 -1.35
CA ASP A 232 -20.55 -2.79 -2.70
C ASP A 232 -19.45 -2.26 -3.64
N ASP A 233 -18.65 -1.27 -3.21
CA ASP A 233 -17.65 -0.59 -4.03
C ASP A 233 -16.28 -0.49 -3.36
N ARG A 234 -15.18 -0.61 -4.13
CA ARG A 234 -13.79 -0.37 -3.68
C ARG A 234 -13.27 0.97 -4.21
N PHE A 235 -13.69 2.06 -3.62
CA PHE A 235 -13.24 3.40 -4.05
C PHE A 235 -12.00 3.88 -3.33
N ASP A 236 -11.84 3.52 -2.06
CA ASP A 236 -10.72 3.97 -1.25
C ASP A 236 -9.56 2.99 -1.42
N MET A 237 -8.40 3.50 -1.86
CA MET A 237 -7.20 2.68 -2.07
C MET A 237 -5.95 3.34 -1.50
N ILE A 238 -4.94 2.52 -1.17
CA ILE A 238 -3.57 2.96 -0.89
C ILE A 238 -2.63 2.23 -1.85
N LEU A 239 -2.20 2.93 -2.90
CA LEU A 239 -1.17 2.48 -3.82
C LEU A 239 0.21 2.98 -3.37
N CYS A 240 1.28 2.32 -3.81
CA CYS A 240 2.63 2.66 -3.38
C CYS A 240 3.64 2.62 -4.53
N SER A 241 4.75 3.34 -4.36
CA SER A 241 5.95 3.17 -5.19
C SER A 241 6.53 1.76 -5.00
N GLU A 242 7.12 1.18 -6.04
CA GLU A 242 7.83 -0.11 -5.92
C GLU A 242 8.95 -0.10 -4.86
N ASN A 243 9.50 1.07 -4.53
CA ASN A 243 10.54 1.22 -3.51
C ASN A 243 10.07 0.78 -2.11
N PHE A 244 8.79 0.97 -1.77
CA PHE A 244 8.22 0.50 -0.50
C PHE A 244 8.15 -1.03 -0.42
N LEU A 245 8.26 -1.73 -1.56
CA LEU A 245 8.26 -3.18 -1.65
C LEU A 245 9.69 -3.76 -1.75
N SER A 246 10.69 -2.88 -1.90
CA SER A 246 12.09 -3.28 -1.75
C SER A 246 12.36 -3.65 -0.30
N ARG A 247 13.37 -4.48 -0.01
CA ARG A 247 13.76 -4.90 1.37
C ARG A 247 14.91 -4.06 1.96
N SER A 248 15.16 -2.86 1.41
CA SER A 248 16.02 -1.83 1.99
C SER A 248 15.30 -0.48 2.15
N GLY A 249 15.52 0.24 3.27
CA GLY A 249 15.01 1.60 3.47
C GLY A 249 13.66 1.68 4.17
N LEU A 250 12.66 2.32 3.55
CA LEU A 250 11.28 2.32 4.06
C LEU A 250 10.49 1.17 3.45
N PHE A 251 9.77 0.45 4.31
CA PHE A 251 8.97 -0.71 3.98
C PHE A 251 7.51 -0.43 4.19
N LEU A 252 6.68 -0.79 3.22
CA LEU A 252 5.26 -0.99 3.47
C LEU A 252 5.04 -2.42 3.96
N MET A 253 4.45 -2.57 5.15
CA MET A 253 4.06 -3.87 5.66
C MET A 253 2.78 -4.30 4.94
N ILE A 254 2.88 -5.08 3.87
CA ILE A 254 1.73 -5.41 2.99
C ILE A 254 0.56 -5.99 3.80
N ASP A 255 0.86 -6.85 4.78
CA ASP A 255 -0.13 -7.50 5.64
C ASP A 255 -0.87 -6.52 6.58
N SER A 256 -0.36 -5.29 6.75
CA SER A 256 -1.02 -4.24 7.54
C SER A 256 -2.16 -3.54 6.79
N TYR A 257 -2.28 -3.73 5.46
CA TYR A 257 -3.33 -3.08 4.68
C TYR A 257 -4.70 -3.51 5.16
N THR A 258 -5.38 -2.57 5.82
CA THR A 258 -6.65 -2.78 6.49
C THR A 258 -7.71 -1.85 5.93
N ILE A 259 -8.87 -2.43 5.57
CA ILE A 259 -10.11 -1.69 5.32
C ILE A 259 -10.89 -1.76 6.63
N PHE A 260 -10.85 -0.68 7.42
CA PHE A 260 -11.26 -0.76 8.81
C PHE A 260 -12.78 -0.83 8.93
N GLY A 261 -13.28 -1.91 9.52
CA GLY A 261 -14.71 -2.20 9.65
C GLY A 261 -15.31 -3.06 8.54
N ASN A 262 -14.55 -3.39 7.49
CA ASN A 262 -14.98 -4.37 6.50
C ASN A 262 -14.58 -5.79 6.95
N ASP A 263 -15.57 -6.63 7.21
CA ASP A 263 -15.38 -8.04 7.57
C ASP A 263 -15.66 -9.03 6.43
N GLY A 264 -16.03 -8.53 5.26
CA GLY A 264 -16.40 -9.31 4.08
C GLY A 264 -17.83 -9.86 4.09
N GLU A 265 -18.61 -9.64 5.16
CA GLU A 265 -19.93 -10.25 5.34
C GLU A 265 -21.09 -9.24 5.19
N HIS A 266 -20.79 -7.96 4.95
CA HIS A 266 -21.77 -6.88 4.82
C HIS A 266 -21.97 -6.40 3.37
N PHE A 267 -21.77 -7.28 2.39
CA PHE A 267 -22.07 -6.98 0.98
C PHE A 267 -23.53 -6.54 0.79
N ASP A 268 -23.76 -5.38 0.19
CA ASP A 268 -25.08 -4.73 0.04
C ASP A 268 -25.83 -4.52 1.37
N LEU A 269 -25.12 -4.50 2.49
CA LEU A 269 -25.67 -4.25 3.83
C LEU A 269 -25.02 -3.02 4.47
N ALA A 270 -25.67 -2.45 5.48
CA ALA A 270 -25.05 -1.44 6.32
C ALA A 270 -23.93 -2.07 7.17
N VAL A 271 -22.83 -1.36 7.42
CA VAL A 271 -21.67 -1.87 8.19
C VAL A 271 -22.00 -2.30 9.62
N ASN A 272 -23.11 -1.79 10.16
CA ASN A 272 -23.64 -2.11 11.50
C ASN A 272 -24.90 -2.99 11.45
N GLU A 273 -25.22 -3.61 10.31
CA GLU A 273 -26.34 -4.53 10.21
C GLU A 273 -26.00 -5.87 10.86
N GLY A 274 -26.60 -6.17 12.01
CA GLY A 274 -26.29 -7.40 12.73
C GLY A 274 -24.95 -7.30 13.46
N TYR A 275 -24.03 -8.22 13.18
CA TYR A 275 -22.75 -8.31 13.89
C TYR A 275 -21.57 -8.11 12.93
N ASN A 276 -20.71 -7.14 13.24
CA ASN A 276 -19.45 -6.92 12.53
C ASN A 276 -18.30 -7.71 13.17
N ASN A 277 -17.61 -8.53 12.38
CA ASN A 277 -16.56 -9.43 12.89
C ASN A 277 -15.20 -8.75 13.09
N THR A 278 -15.03 -7.50 12.66
CA THR A 278 -13.74 -6.78 12.75
C THR A 278 -13.74 -5.67 13.79
N VAL A 279 -14.90 -5.14 14.17
CA VAL A 279 -15.02 -4.03 15.14
C VAL A 279 -16.18 -4.23 16.12
N PRO A 280 -16.09 -3.70 17.35
CA PRO A 280 -17.22 -3.68 18.28
C PRO A 280 -18.44 -2.95 17.72
N GLY A 281 -19.64 -3.29 18.19
CA GLY A 281 -20.90 -2.70 17.70
C GLY A 281 -20.94 -1.17 17.79
N GLU A 282 -20.41 -0.57 18.87
CA GLU A 282 -20.31 0.89 19.00
C GLU A 282 -19.40 1.55 17.95
N ILE A 283 -18.41 0.83 17.44
CA ILE A 283 -17.52 1.30 16.37
C ILE A 283 -18.16 1.06 15.01
N ALA A 284 -18.89 -0.04 14.81
CA ALA A 284 -19.69 -0.25 13.60
C ALA A 284 -20.75 0.87 13.46
N ASP A 285 -21.45 1.21 14.54
CA ASP A 285 -22.36 2.36 14.57
C ASP A 285 -21.63 3.67 14.28
N ALA A 286 -20.44 3.87 14.86
CA ALA A 286 -19.65 5.06 14.55
C ALA A 286 -19.26 5.12 13.08
N LEU A 287 -18.88 4.01 12.44
CA LEU A 287 -18.60 3.96 11.01
C LEU A 287 -19.83 4.33 10.18
N TYR A 288 -20.99 3.76 10.51
CA TYR A 288 -22.27 4.04 9.85
C TYR A 288 -22.65 5.54 9.88
N TYR A 289 -22.45 6.21 11.01
CA TYR A 289 -22.82 7.62 11.17
C TYR A 289 -21.68 8.61 10.85
N ALA A 290 -20.44 8.15 10.70
CA ALA A 290 -19.30 9.03 10.46
C ALA A 290 -19.18 9.47 9.00
N SER A 291 -19.34 8.55 8.04
CA SER A 291 -19.19 8.80 6.60
C SER A 291 -19.81 7.63 5.82
N ASP A 292 -20.14 7.82 4.55
CA ASP A 292 -20.46 6.72 3.61
C ASP A 292 -19.24 5.87 3.26
N HIS A 293 -18.03 6.33 3.59
CA HIS A 293 -16.81 5.57 3.37
C HIS A 293 -16.31 4.87 4.64
N LEU A 294 -15.58 3.78 4.46
CA LEU A 294 -14.71 3.18 5.46
C LEU A 294 -13.31 3.80 5.37
N PRO A 295 -12.67 4.12 6.51
CA PRO A 295 -11.26 4.48 6.49
C PRO A 295 -10.39 3.25 6.19
N ILE A 296 -9.31 3.48 5.46
CA ILE A 296 -8.31 2.44 5.17
C ILE A 296 -6.95 2.89 5.66
N TYR A 297 -6.11 1.95 6.06
CA TYR A 297 -4.75 2.26 6.50
C TYR A 297 -3.74 1.19 6.12
N VAL A 298 -2.48 1.61 6.07
CA VAL A 298 -1.30 0.75 6.01
C VAL A 298 -0.32 1.20 7.07
N GLU A 299 0.68 0.37 7.31
CA GLU A 299 1.80 0.67 8.17
C GLU A 299 3.09 0.64 7.37
N ILE A 300 3.94 1.64 7.61
CA ILE A 300 5.30 1.70 7.08
C ILE A 300 6.32 1.67 8.21
N THR A 301 7.48 1.07 7.95
CA THR A 301 8.58 0.97 8.92
C THR A 301 9.92 1.18 8.24
N ASP A 302 10.91 1.62 9.00
CA ASP A 302 12.31 1.69 8.61
C ASP A 302 13.13 0.51 9.15
N GLU A 303 12.49 -0.49 9.78
CA GLU A 303 13.19 -1.71 10.20
C GLU A 303 13.77 -2.43 9.00
N PRO A 304 15.11 -2.56 8.87
CA PRO A 304 15.64 -3.57 7.99
C PRO A 304 15.06 -4.89 8.47
N ASN A 305 14.28 -5.56 7.63
CA ASN A 305 13.63 -6.83 7.96
C ASN A 305 14.69 -7.83 8.49
N GLN A 306 14.89 -7.89 9.81
CA GLN A 306 16.00 -8.65 10.41
C GLN A 306 15.67 -10.14 10.52
N GLU A 307 14.46 -10.57 10.16
CA GLU A 307 14.00 -11.97 10.37
C GLU A 307 13.31 -12.62 9.17
N VAL A 308 13.41 -12.09 7.96
CA VAL A 308 13.19 -12.93 6.77
C VAL A 308 14.56 -13.34 6.25
N ALA A 309 15.01 -14.55 6.65
CA ALA A 309 16.15 -15.20 6.03
C ALA A 309 16.10 -14.94 4.53
N GLU A 310 17.15 -14.32 3.97
CA GLU A 310 17.17 -14.09 2.53
C GLU A 310 16.78 -15.39 1.83
N PRO A 311 15.92 -15.35 0.80
CA PRO A 311 15.60 -16.52 0.03
C PRO A 311 16.90 -17.02 -0.63
N VAL A 312 17.58 -17.94 0.04
CA VAL A 312 18.87 -18.46 -0.40
C VAL A 312 18.67 -19.76 -1.15
N ILE A 313 19.44 -19.94 -2.23
CA ILE A 313 19.62 -21.25 -2.85
C ILE A 313 20.20 -22.19 -1.78
N LYS A 314 19.48 -23.26 -1.42
CA LYS A 314 20.01 -24.29 -0.51
C LYS A 314 20.51 -25.45 -1.34
N ILE A 315 21.76 -25.85 -1.14
CA ILE A 315 22.33 -27.04 -1.79
C ILE A 315 22.55 -28.10 -0.72
N VAL A 316 21.87 -29.24 -0.86
CA VAL A 316 21.86 -30.30 0.15
C VAL A 316 22.10 -31.68 -0.49
N PRO A 317 23.13 -32.44 -0.07
CA PRO A 317 24.22 -32.01 0.79
C PRO A 317 25.19 -31.09 0.05
N ASN A 318 25.91 -30.26 0.81
CA ASN A 318 27.06 -29.49 0.34
C ASN A 318 28.16 -29.57 1.43
N PRO A 319 29.25 -30.32 1.22
CA PRO A 319 29.69 -30.90 -0.04
C PRO A 319 28.81 -32.03 -0.60
N LEU A 320 28.64 -32.04 -1.93
CA LEU A 320 27.97 -33.08 -2.70
C LEU A 320 28.89 -34.30 -2.81
N LYS A 321 28.40 -35.46 -2.34
CA LYS A 321 29.02 -36.78 -2.60
C LYS A 321 28.35 -37.40 -3.82
N ASN A 322 27.35 -38.27 -3.63
CA ASN A 322 26.70 -38.96 -4.75
C ASN A 322 25.56 -38.18 -5.41
N LYS A 323 24.64 -37.64 -4.62
CA LYS A 323 23.40 -36.98 -5.10
C LYS A 323 23.09 -35.80 -4.21
N GLY A 324 22.56 -34.74 -4.81
CA GLY A 324 22.15 -33.56 -4.07
C GLY A 324 21.06 -32.80 -4.77
N TRP A 325 20.53 -31.84 -4.02
CA TRP A 325 19.41 -31.04 -4.42
C TRP A 325 19.78 -29.57 -4.33
N ILE A 326 19.60 -28.84 -5.43
CA ILE A 326 19.63 -27.38 -5.45
C ILE A 326 18.18 -26.94 -5.29
N HIS A 327 17.85 -26.56 -4.07
CA HIS A 327 16.57 -25.95 -3.75
C HIS A 327 16.57 -24.50 -4.16
N LEU A 328 15.49 -24.11 -4.84
CA LEU A 328 15.26 -22.71 -5.19
C LEU A 328 14.61 -21.98 -4.02
N PRO A 329 14.84 -20.66 -3.91
CA PRO A 329 13.96 -19.75 -3.21
C PRO A 329 12.49 -19.96 -3.57
N TRP A 330 11.60 -19.93 -2.57
CA TRP A 330 10.16 -19.92 -2.82
C TRP A 330 9.76 -18.63 -3.53
N CYS A 331 8.96 -18.76 -4.58
CA CYS A 331 8.31 -17.64 -5.29
C CYS A 331 6.87 -18.07 -5.59
N GLU A 332 5.88 -17.31 -5.12
CA GLU A 332 4.46 -17.64 -5.24
C GLU A 332 3.98 -17.70 -6.71
N ASP A 333 4.54 -16.82 -7.55
CA ASP A 333 4.24 -16.70 -8.98
C ASP A 333 5.36 -17.28 -9.87
N PHE A 334 6.02 -18.32 -9.40
CA PHE A 334 7.08 -19.03 -10.13
C PHE A 334 6.61 -19.55 -11.50
N LEU A 335 7.33 -19.19 -12.57
CA LEU A 335 7.11 -19.74 -13.91
C LEU A 335 8.18 -20.75 -14.29
N SER A 336 9.45 -20.37 -14.17
CA SER A 336 10.58 -21.25 -14.47
C SER A 336 11.86 -20.75 -13.82
N ALA A 337 12.86 -21.62 -13.72
CA ALA A 337 14.21 -21.25 -13.35
C ALA A 337 15.25 -21.83 -14.29
N ARG A 338 16.40 -21.16 -14.37
CA ARG A 338 17.60 -21.62 -15.05
C ARG A 338 18.76 -21.67 -14.06
N VAL A 339 19.26 -22.88 -13.82
CA VAL A 339 20.43 -23.14 -12.97
C VAL A 339 21.64 -23.31 -13.87
N THR A 340 22.70 -22.56 -13.59
CA THR A 340 23.97 -22.58 -14.33
C THR A 340 25.10 -22.81 -13.33
N MET A 341 26.03 -23.73 -13.63
CA MET A 341 27.20 -23.95 -12.78
C MET A 341 28.48 -23.65 -13.55
N MET A 342 29.41 -22.96 -12.89
CA MET A 342 30.70 -22.57 -13.44
C MET A 342 31.83 -23.09 -12.55
N ASN A 343 32.93 -23.54 -13.15
CA ASN A 343 34.12 -23.89 -12.39
C ASN A 343 34.88 -22.62 -11.90
N ILE A 344 35.98 -22.81 -11.17
CA ILE A 344 36.81 -21.71 -10.64
C ILE A 344 37.44 -20.82 -11.73
N LEU A 345 37.50 -21.28 -12.98
CA LEU A 345 38.01 -20.52 -14.12
C LEU A 345 36.89 -19.71 -14.81
N GLY A 346 35.66 -19.73 -14.26
CA GLY A 346 34.49 -19.07 -14.85
C GLY A 346 33.91 -19.79 -16.07
N GLN A 347 34.36 -21.01 -16.36
CA GLN A 347 33.83 -21.79 -17.48
C GLN A 347 32.51 -22.43 -17.07
N ARG A 348 31.48 -22.28 -17.89
CA ARG A 348 30.19 -22.95 -17.70
C ARG A 348 30.34 -24.45 -17.96
N VAL A 349 30.13 -25.24 -16.91
CA VAL A 349 30.22 -26.71 -16.96
C VAL A 349 28.85 -27.39 -17.00
N PHE A 350 27.80 -26.69 -16.56
CA PHE A 350 26.45 -27.24 -16.50
C PHE A 350 25.40 -26.15 -16.66
N GLN A 351 24.27 -26.50 -17.27
CA GLN A 351 23.08 -25.66 -17.30
C GLN A 351 21.81 -26.49 -17.41
N ARG A 352 20.78 -26.12 -16.64
CA ARG A 352 19.47 -26.78 -16.65
C ARG A 352 18.35 -25.77 -16.44
N LYS A 353 17.27 -25.90 -17.21
CA LYS A 353 16.00 -25.21 -16.94
C LYS A 353 15.08 -26.13 -16.16
N THR A 354 14.27 -25.58 -15.26
CA THR A 354 13.24 -26.30 -14.50
C THR A 354 11.97 -25.47 -14.41
N SER A 355 10.82 -26.13 -14.49
CA SER A 355 9.51 -25.59 -14.12
C SER A 355 9.05 -26.13 -12.75
N ASN A 356 9.91 -26.88 -12.05
CA ASN A 356 9.65 -27.29 -10.68
C ASN A 356 10.10 -26.17 -9.72
N PRO A 357 9.18 -25.57 -8.94
CA PRO A 357 9.51 -24.52 -7.99
C PRO A 357 10.46 -25.00 -6.87
N ASP A 358 10.50 -26.30 -6.58
CA ASP A 358 11.39 -26.85 -5.55
C ASP A 358 12.86 -26.93 -6.00
N GLY A 359 13.12 -26.89 -7.31
CA GLY A 359 14.48 -26.86 -7.88
C GLY A 359 14.90 -28.08 -8.69
N ILE A 360 16.19 -28.45 -8.61
CA ILE A 360 16.79 -29.50 -9.46
C ILE A 360 17.65 -30.48 -8.66
N ARG A 361 17.62 -31.75 -9.08
CA ARG A 361 18.56 -32.80 -8.64
C ARG A 361 19.84 -32.75 -9.46
N ILE A 362 20.95 -33.00 -8.79
CA ILE A 362 22.28 -33.16 -9.39
C ILE A 362 22.86 -34.48 -8.92
N THR A 363 23.55 -35.17 -9.81
CA THR A 363 24.33 -36.38 -9.51
C THR A 363 25.81 -36.13 -9.78
N GLU A 364 26.69 -36.86 -9.07
CA GLU A 364 28.15 -36.77 -9.22
C GLU A 364 28.62 -36.98 -10.67
N ASP A 365 27.96 -37.86 -11.44
CA ASP A 365 28.28 -38.11 -12.85
C ASP A 365 28.15 -36.86 -13.75
N GLU A 366 27.49 -35.81 -13.27
CA GLU A 366 27.29 -34.56 -14.02
C GLU A 366 28.40 -33.53 -13.79
N LEU A 367 29.24 -33.71 -12.76
CA LEU A 367 30.26 -32.76 -12.32
C LEU A 367 31.52 -33.48 -11.80
N ALA A 368 32.69 -33.10 -12.29
CA ALA A 368 33.96 -33.56 -11.71
C ALA A 368 34.12 -33.09 -10.24
N PRO A 369 35.01 -33.71 -9.44
CA PRO A 369 35.37 -33.18 -8.13
C PRO A 369 35.91 -31.74 -8.23
N GLY A 370 35.43 -30.83 -7.37
CA GLY A 370 35.84 -29.42 -7.42
C GLY A 370 34.86 -28.45 -6.77
N ILE A 371 35.18 -27.16 -6.87
CA ILE A 371 34.32 -26.06 -6.40
C ILE A 371 33.65 -25.40 -7.60
N TYR A 372 32.34 -25.24 -7.51
CA TYR A 372 31.50 -24.65 -8.53
C TYR A 372 30.72 -23.44 -8.00
N PHE A 373 30.61 -22.41 -8.83
CA PHE A 373 29.71 -21.29 -8.62
C PHE A 373 28.38 -21.59 -9.29
N VAL A 374 27.33 -21.65 -8.48
CA VAL A 374 25.95 -21.89 -8.93
C VAL A 374 25.27 -20.55 -9.09
N GLN A 375 24.72 -20.30 -10.27
CA GLN A 375 23.86 -19.16 -10.57
C GLN A 375 22.45 -19.65 -10.88
N VAL A 376 21.45 -19.05 -10.27
CA VAL A 376 20.04 -19.34 -10.52
C VAL A 376 19.36 -18.08 -11.01
N GLU A 377 18.70 -18.19 -12.15
CA GLU A 377 17.83 -17.17 -12.70
C GLU A 377 16.39 -17.67 -12.58
N ILE A 378 15.56 -17.03 -11.76
CA ILE A 378 14.14 -17.35 -11.60
C ILE A 378 13.31 -16.34 -12.38
N LEU A 379 12.41 -16.82 -13.22
CA LEU A 379 11.40 -16.03 -13.89
C LEU A 379 10.06 -16.23 -13.18
N THR A 380 9.45 -15.11 -12.79
CA THR A 380 8.10 -15.05 -12.24
C THR A 380 7.17 -14.31 -13.20
N LYS A 381 5.90 -14.15 -12.84
CA LYS A 381 4.92 -13.42 -13.68
C LYS A 381 5.30 -11.94 -13.84
N TYR A 382 5.93 -11.35 -12.84
CA TYR A 382 6.18 -9.91 -12.80
C TYR A 382 7.67 -9.53 -12.78
N VAL A 383 8.53 -10.39 -12.21
CA VAL A 383 9.94 -10.05 -11.93
C VAL A 383 10.86 -11.21 -12.31
N LYS A 384 12.13 -10.87 -12.57
CA LYS A 384 13.21 -11.84 -12.78
C LYS A 384 14.23 -11.71 -11.65
N TYR A 385 14.48 -12.81 -10.95
CA TYR A 385 15.42 -12.86 -9.83
C TYR A 385 16.73 -13.56 -10.21
N HIS A 386 17.83 -13.10 -9.63
CA HIS A 386 19.16 -13.65 -9.83
C HIS A 386 19.82 -13.98 -8.49
N TYR A 387 20.13 -15.25 -8.27
CA TYR A 387 20.76 -15.75 -7.06
C TYR A 387 22.08 -16.44 -7.37
N GLN A 388 23.02 -16.42 -6.42
CA GLN A 388 24.30 -17.09 -6.57
C GLN A 388 24.72 -17.79 -5.27
N THR A 389 25.34 -18.96 -5.39
CA THR A 389 25.93 -19.67 -4.25
C THR A 389 27.09 -20.55 -4.72
N LYS A 390 27.72 -21.29 -3.80
CA LYS A 390 28.85 -22.19 -4.10
C LYS A 390 28.47 -23.64 -3.78
N LEU A 391 28.82 -24.54 -4.68
CA LEU A 391 28.72 -25.99 -4.51
C LEU A 391 30.13 -26.57 -4.46
N ALA A 392 30.42 -27.36 -3.43
CA ALA A 392 31.62 -28.20 -3.39
C ALA A 392 31.22 -29.63 -3.74
N VAL A 393 31.87 -30.23 -4.74
CA VAL A 393 31.73 -31.65 -5.10
C VAL A 393 32.98 -32.37 -4.64
N VAL A 394 32.80 -33.44 -3.88
CA VAL A 394 33.88 -34.26 -3.31
C VAL A 394 33.65 -35.72 -3.69
N GLU A 395 34.74 -36.44 -3.95
CA GLU A 395 34.72 -37.88 -4.31
C GLU A 395 33.98 -38.76 -3.30
#